data_AF-A0A098BL64-F1
#
_entry.id   AF-A0A098BL64-F1
#
_cell.length_a   1.000
_cell.length_b   1.000
_cell.length_c   1.000
_cell.angle_alpha   90.00
_cell.angle_beta   90.00
_cell.angle_gamma   90.00
#
_symmetry.space_group_name_H-M   'P 1'
#
loop_
_entity.id
_entity.type
_entity.pdbx_description
1 polymer ?
#
loop_
_entity_poly.entity_id
_entity_poly.type
_entity_poly.pdbx_seq_one_letter_code
_entity_poly.pdbx_strand_id
1 'polypeptide(L)'
;MSANPYPPEILDEDDDNGTMPENVEALAEAVIGHRIVAVEKKETSSRRYGIGDTQLILTLDNGTRVELVDSKDCCAYTELKAFLLHPDKVDHIITGVGTTDEYETWHIFADMGDVLELSVAWSSGNPFYYSYGFQINVVPVEDAA
;
A
#
# COMPACT_ATOMS: atom_id res chain seq x y z
N MET A 1 2.44 -1.35 23.78
CA MET A 1 2.69 -1.94 22.45
C MET A 1 1.45 -2.75 22.14
N SER A 2 0.52 -2.16 21.42
CA SER A 2 -0.59 -2.89 20.82
C SER A 2 0.00 -3.94 19.89
N ALA A 3 -0.39 -5.19 20.07
CA ALA A 3 0.00 -6.26 19.15
C ALA A 3 -0.64 -5.98 17.79
N ASN A 4 0.10 -6.18 16.71
CA ASN A 4 -0.46 -6.14 15.36
C ASN A 4 -1.65 -7.13 15.32
N PRO A 5 -2.89 -6.67 15.07
CA PRO A 5 -4.07 -7.54 15.03
C PRO A 5 -4.03 -8.51 13.83
N TYR A 6 -3.17 -8.25 12.85
CA TYR A 6 -2.96 -9.06 11.66
C TYR A 6 -1.59 -9.74 11.76
N PRO A 7 -1.52 -11.04 12.08
CA PRO A 7 -0.28 -11.79 12.00
C PRO A 7 0.32 -11.69 10.59
N PRO A 8 1.65 -11.57 10.43
CA PRO A 8 2.27 -11.56 9.12
C PRO A 8 1.89 -12.81 8.31
N GLU A 9 1.46 -12.61 7.07
CA GLU A 9 1.23 -13.70 6.12
C GLU A 9 2.58 -14.14 5.54
N ILE A 10 2.82 -15.44 5.44
CA ILE A 10 4.05 -15.98 4.85
C ILE A 10 3.61 -17.01 3.82
N LEU A 11 3.84 -16.69 2.56
CA LEU A 11 3.56 -17.57 1.43
C LEU A 11 4.79 -18.41 1.07
N ASP A 12 4.59 -19.41 0.22
CA ASP A 12 5.69 -20.18 -0.34
C ASP A 12 6.54 -19.31 -1.28
N GLU A 13 7.84 -19.60 -1.39
CA GLU A 13 8.76 -18.84 -2.24
C GLU A 13 8.42 -18.92 -3.74
N ASP A 14 7.72 -19.99 -4.15
CA ASP A 14 7.20 -20.15 -5.51
C ASP A 14 5.97 -19.26 -5.78
N ASP A 15 5.27 -18.80 -4.74
CA ASP A 15 4.12 -17.88 -4.83
C ASP A 15 4.58 -16.42 -4.67
N ASP A 16 5.43 -16.14 -3.68
CA ASP A 16 6.02 -14.83 -3.42
C ASP A 16 7.47 -14.96 -2.93
N ASN A 17 8.40 -14.27 -3.58
CA ASN A 17 9.81 -14.25 -3.18
C ASN A 17 10.12 -13.32 -1.98
N GLY A 18 9.10 -12.77 -1.32
CA GLY A 18 9.22 -11.74 -0.28
C GLY A 18 8.89 -10.32 -0.75
N THR A 19 8.55 -10.13 -2.03
CA THR A 19 8.17 -8.81 -2.55
C THR A 19 6.95 -8.25 -1.82
N MET A 20 5.91 -9.04 -1.60
CA MET A 20 4.68 -8.55 -0.93
C MET A 20 4.92 -8.11 0.53
N PRO A 21 5.58 -8.90 1.40
CA PRO A 21 5.89 -8.45 2.76
C PRO A 21 6.81 -7.24 2.79
N GLU A 22 7.81 -7.14 1.91
CA GLU A 22 8.65 -5.94 1.79
C GLU A 22 7.84 -4.70 1.42
N ASN A 23 6.80 -4.87 0.59
CA ASN A 23 5.92 -3.80 0.16
C ASN A 23 4.98 -3.33 1.29
N VAL A 24 4.49 -4.27 2.11
CA VAL A 24 3.74 -3.98 3.34
C VAL A 24 4.62 -3.24 4.36
N GLU A 25 5.87 -3.69 4.55
CA GLU A 25 6.83 -3.04 5.45
C GLU A 25 7.17 -1.62 4.98
N ALA A 26 7.44 -1.42 3.68
CA ALA A 26 7.71 -0.10 3.12
C ALA A 26 6.51 0.85 3.28
N LEU A 27 5.27 0.36 3.13
CA LEU A 27 4.09 1.14 3.45
C LEU A 27 4.03 1.49 4.94
N ALA A 28 4.24 0.50 5.81
CA ALA A 28 4.21 0.64 7.26
C ALA A 28 5.21 1.70 7.75
N GLU A 29 6.46 1.65 7.28
CA GLU A 29 7.50 2.64 7.57
C GLU A 29 7.08 4.06 7.19
N ALA A 30 6.34 4.20 6.07
CA ALA A 30 5.92 5.50 5.58
C ALA A 30 4.74 6.10 6.35
N VAL A 31 3.86 5.28 6.93
CA VAL A 31 2.57 5.74 7.49
C VAL A 31 2.47 5.64 9.01
N ILE A 32 3.18 4.72 9.66
CA ILE A 32 3.10 4.55 11.13
C ILE A 32 3.57 5.83 11.83
N GLY A 33 2.82 6.24 12.86
CA GLY A 33 3.09 7.47 13.60
C GLY A 33 2.46 8.73 12.98
N HIS A 34 1.74 8.58 11.87
CA HIS A 34 1.06 9.66 11.17
C HIS A 34 -0.45 9.45 11.11
N ARG A 35 -1.19 10.51 10.75
CA ARG A 35 -2.62 10.44 10.43
C ARG A 35 -2.85 10.67 8.96
N ILE A 36 -3.84 9.97 8.40
CA ILE A 36 -4.29 10.18 7.02
C ILE A 36 -5.20 11.40 7.00
N VAL A 37 -4.82 12.44 6.26
CA VAL A 37 -5.66 13.65 6.08
C VAL A 37 -6.38 13.67 4.74
N ALA A 38 -5.88 12.94 3.73
CA ALA A 38 -6.56 12.74 2.46
C ALA A 38 -6.17 11.42 1.81
N VAL A 39 -7.11 10.82 1.09
CA VAL A 39 -6.90 9.63 0.24
C VAL A 39 -7.44 9.94 -1.14
N GLU A 40 -6.61 9.75 -2.16
CA GLU A 40 -6.98 9.98 -3.56
C GLU A 40 -6.63 8.77 -4.42
N LYS A 41 -7.52 8.36 -5.31
CA LYS A 41 -7.23 7.41 -6.39
C LYS A 41 -7.30 8.13 -7.72
N LYS A 42 -6.22 8.10 -8.51
CA LYS A 42 -6.14 8.75 -9.82
C LYS A 42 -5.24 7.96 -10.79
N GLU A 43 -5.29 8.31 -12.05
CA GLU A 43 -4.34 7.80 -13.05
C GLU A 43 -3.03 8.61 -12.97
N THR A 44 -1.89 7.93 -13.06
CA THR A 44 -0.59 8.58 -13.08
C THR A 44 -0.31 9.21 -14.45
N SER A 45 0.22 10.43 -14.43
CA SER A 45 0.71 11.14 -15.62
C SER A 45 2.23 11.04 -15.77
N SER A 46 2.90 10.32 -14.86
CA SER A 46 4.35 10.17 -14.85
C SER A 46 4.81 9.27 -15.98
N ARG A 47 5.86 9.68 -16.71
CA ARG A 47 6.55 8.79 -17.68
C ARG A 47 7.48 7.78 -17.01
N ARG A 48 7.82 7.99 -15.74
CA ARG A 48 8.60 7.03 -14.94
C ARG A 48 7.75 5.78 -14.69
N TYR A 49 6.45 5.99 -14.52
CA TYR A 49 5.44 4.94 -14.39
C TYR A 49 4.74 4.77 -15.74
N GLY A 50 3.93 3.73 -15.92
CA GLY A 50 3.09 3.64 -17.11
C GLY A 50 2.09 4.78 -17.08
N ILE A 51 2.08 5.65 -18.10
CA ILE A 51 1.05 6.68 -18.22
C ILE A 51 -0.31 5.97 -18.25
N GLY A 52 -1.20 6.34 -17.32
CA GLY A 52 -2.52 5.72 -17.16
C GLY A 52 -2.59 4.63 -16.09
N ASP A 53 -1.48 4.25 -15.45
CA ASP A 53 -1.51 3.32 -14.32
C ASP A 53 -2.26 3.95 -13.12
N THR A 54 -2.95 3.13 -12.34
CA THR A 54 -3.63 3.62 -11.13
C THR A 54 -2.61 3.97 -10.06
N GLN A 55 -2.86 5.08 -9.37
CA GLN A 55 -2.10 5.53 -8.22
C GLN A 55 -3.06 5.83 -7.07
N LEU A 56 -2.74 5.29 -5.89
CA LEU A 56 -3.30 5.71 -4.61
C LEU A 56 -2.35 6.72 -3.98
N ILE A 57 -2.89 7.83 -3.47
CA ILE A 57 -2.14 8.84 -2.75
C ILE A 57 -2.73 9.00 -1.36
N LEU A 58 -1.90 8.75 -0.36
CA LEU A 58 -2.19 9.06 1.04
C LEU A 58 -1.48 10.36 1.38
N THR A 59 -2.22 11.41 1.70
CA THR A 59 -1.63 12.62 2.29
C THR A 59 -1.66 12.47 3.80
N LEU A 60 -0.50 12.65 4.43
CA LEU A 60 -0.31 12.54 5.87
C LEU A 60 -0.29 13.91 6.54
N ASP A 61 -0.53 13.95 7.85
CA ASP A 61 -0.62 15.18 8.65
C ASP A 61 0.69 15.96 8.78
N ASN A 62 1.84 15.33 8.50
CA ASN A 62 3.14 15.98 8.43
C ASN A 62 3.44 16.65 7.06
N GLY A 63 2.49 16.64 6.12
CA GLY A 63 2.70 17.17 4.78
C GLY A 63 3.51 16.23 3.87
N THR A 64 3.53 14.94 4.16
CA THR A 64 4.08 13.89 3.28
C THR A 64 2.97 13.25 2.46
N ARG A 65 3.27 12.90 1.21
CA ARG A 65 2.45 12.03 0.37
C ARG A 65 3.11 10.66 0.23
N VAL A 66 2.34 9.61 0.49
CA VAL A 66 2.71 8.23 0.20
C VAL A 66 1.93 7.79 -1.02
N GLU A 67 2.63 7.47 -2.08
CA GLU A 67 2.07 7.12 -3.37
C GLU A 67 2.30 5.64 -3.66
N LEU A 68 1.22 4.88 -3.82
CA LEU A 68 1.27 3.48 -4.26
C LEU A 68 0.84 3.45 -5.72
N VAL A 69 1.76 3.08 -6.60
CA VAL A 69 1.48 2.97 -8.03
C VAL A 69 1.42 1.50 -8.41
N ASP A 70 0.39 1.13 -9.16
CA ASP A 70 0.24 -0.20 -9.74
C ASP A 70 1.50 -0.59 -10.53
N SER A 71 1.77 -1.89 -10.62
CA SER A 71 2.85 -2.42 -11.44
C SER A 71 2.35 -3.56 -12.32
N LYS A 72 2.97 -3.72 -13.48
CA LYS A 72 2.67 -4.80 -14.41
C LYS A 72 3.88 -5.16 -15.26
N ASP A 73 4.22 -6.43 -15.27
CA ASP A 73 5.30 -7.01 -16.07
C ASP A 73 4.88 -8.39 -16.61
N CYS A 74 4.46 -8.43 -17.88
CA CYS A 74 4.01 -9.64 -18.56
C CYS A 74 2.85 -10.36 -17.82
N CYS A 75 3.17 -11.41 -17.06
CA CYS A 75 2.24 -12.22 -16.28
C CYS A 75 2.16 -11.80 -14.80
N ALA A 76 3.06 -10.91 -14.37
CA ALA A 76 3.10 -10.38 -13.03
C ALA A 76 2.40 -9.02 -12.97
N TYR A 77 1.69 -8.75 -11.89
CA TYR A 77 1.04 -7.47 -11.66
C TYR A 77 0.74 -7.25 -10.19
N THR A 78 0.54 -5.99 -9.83
CA THR A 78 -0.09 -5.57 -8.58
C THR A 78 -0.98 -4.38 -8.89
N GLU A 79 -2.24 -4.48 -8.49
CA GLU A 79 -3.30 -3.54 -8.85
C GLU A 79 -4.17 -3.20 -7.64
N LEU A 80 -4.37 -1.90 -7.40
CA LEU A 80 -5.36 -1.44 -6.45
C LEU A 80 -6.77 -1.51 -7.06
N LYS A 81 -7.57 -2.48 -6.62
CA LYS A 81 -8.97 -2.62 -7.03
C LYS A 81 -9.85 -1.54 -6.41
N ALA A 82 -9.85 -1.46 -5.09
CA ALA A 82 -10.70 -0.55 -4.34
C ALA A 82 -10.05 -0.15 -3.01
N PHE A 83 -10.59 0.89 -2.37
CA PHE A 83 -10.25 1.22 -0.99
C PHE A 83 -11.52 1.59 -0.21
N LEU A 84 -11.49 1.35 1.10
CA LEU A 84 -12.53 1.73 2.04
C LEU A 84 -11.90 2.55 3.17
N LEU A 85 -12.21 3.84 3.21
CA LEU A 85 -11.79 4.74 4.28
C LEU A 85 -12.85 4.74 5.40
N HIS A 86 -12.43 4.58 6.64
CA HIS A 86 -13.28 4.66 7.84
C HIS A 86 -13.19 6.06 8.46
N PRO A 87 -14.06 7.01 8.08
CA PRO A 87 -13.92 8.43 8.43
C PRO A 87 -14.04 8.71 9.93
N ASP A 88 -14.67 7.82 10.69
CA ASP A 88 -14.74 7.89 12.15
C ASP A 88 -13.40 7.59 12.84
N LYS A 89 -12.41 7.06 12.10
CA LYS A 89 -11.11 6.62 12.64
C LYS A 89 -9.90 7.36 12.04
N VAL A 90 -10.09 8.19 11.01
CA VAL A 90 -8.98 8.90 10.34
C VAL A 90 -8.23 9.90 11.23
N ASP A 91 -8.86 10.36 12.31
CA ASP A 91 -8.24 11.26 13.28
C ASP A 91 -7.26 10.55 14.25
N HIS A 92 -7.11 9.23 14.13
CA HIS A 92 -6.21 8.43 14.96
C HIS A 92 -4.85 8.22 14.28
N ILE A 93 -3.79 8.22 15.11
CA ILE A 93 -2.43 7.90 14.67
C ILE A 93 -2.39 6.44 14.25
N ILE A 94 -1.91 6.20 13.02
CA ILE A 94 -1.71 4.86 12.47
C ILE A 94 -0.66 4.15 13.32
N THR A 95 -1.01 2.95 13.79
CA THR A 95 -0.16 2.12 14.65
C THR A 95 0.41 0.92 13.92
N GLY A 96 -0.12 0.58 12.74
CA GLY A 96 0.44 -0.48 11.92
C GLY A 96 -0.20 -0.64 10.56
N VAL A 97 0.42 -1.52 9.78
CA VAL A 97 -0.12 -2.05 8.53
C VAL A 97 -0.07 -3.58 8.63
N GLY A 98 -1.10 -4.24 8.13
CA GLY A 98 -1.23 -5.68 8.12
C GLY A 98 -1.96 -6.14 6.88
N THR A 99 -1.96 -7.45 6.62
CA THR A 99 -2.67 -8.02 5.49
C THR A 99 -3.47 -9.25 5.90
N THR A 100 -4.47 -9.56 5.09
CA THR A 100 -5.22 -10.81 5.10
C THR A 100 -5.46 -11.27 3.67
N ASP A 101 -5.93 -12.50 3.53
CA ASP A 101 -6.29 -13.13 2.26
C ASP A 101 -5.10 -13.19 1.28
N GLU A 102 -3.95 -13.65 1.76
CA GLU A 102 -2.73 -13.84 0.95
C GLU A 102 -2.30 -12.52 0.28
N TYR A 103 -2.25 -11.44 1.06
CA TYR A 103 -1.95 -10.07 0.61
C TYR A 103 -3.01 -9.43 -0.32
N GLU A 104 -4.21 -10.01 -0.46
CA GLU A 104 -5.29 -9.40 -1.25
C GLU A 104 -6.06 -8.31 -0.49
N THR A 105 -5.98 -8.29 0.84
CA THR A 105 -6.57 -7.24 1.67
C THR A 105 -5.51 -6.60 2.54
N TRP A 106 -5.29 -5.29 2.39
CA TRP A 106 -4.31 -4.55 3.20
C TRP A 106 -5.04 -3.63 4.17
N HIS A 107 -4.64 -3.70 5.43
CA HIS A 107 -5.23 -2.97 6.54
C HIS A 107 -4.23 -1.94 7.05
N ILE A 108 -4.55 -0.66 6.91
CA ILE A 108 -3.88 0.41 7.65
C ILE A 108 -4.74 0.71 8.87
N PHE A 109 -4.20 0.46 10.06
CA PHE A 109 -4.99 0.50 11.30
C PHE A 109 -4.37 1.41 12.36
N ALA A 110 -5.24 1.90 13.23
CA ALA A 110 -4.90 2.58 14.46
C ALA A 110 -5.42 1.76 15.65
N ASP A 111 -4.96 2.05 16.88
CA ASP A 111 -5.52 1.42 18.09
C ASP A 111 -7.05 1.51 18.05
N MET A 112 -7.72 0.35 17.96
CA MET A 112 -9.18 0.11 17.79
C MET A 112 -9.71 -0.19 16.36
N GLY A 113 -8.83 -0.40 15.38
CA GLY A 113 -9.15 -1.09 14.12
C GLY A 113 -8.77 -0.31 12.86
N ASP A 114 -9.30 -0.77 11.73
CA ASP A 114 -8.88 -0.26 10.42
C ASP A 114 -9.32 1.17 10.17
N VAL A 115 -8.37 1.98 9.73
CA VAL A 115 -8.56 3.35 9.25
C VAL A 115 -8.78 3.34 7.75
N LEU A 116 -8.02 2.51 7.02
CA LEU A 116 -8.11 2.32 5.59
C LEU A 116 -7.90 0.86 5.25
N GLU A 117 -8.83 0.30 4.47
CA GLU A 117 -8.70 -1.03 3.88
C GLU A 117 -8.46 -0.89 2.37
N LEU A 118 -7.52 -1.65 1.82
CA LEU A 118 -7.23 -1.71 0.39
C LEU A 118 -7.54 -3.10 -0.12
N SER A 119 -8.28 -3.18 -1.22
CA SER A 119 -8.45 -4.41 -1.99
C SER A 119 -7.40 -4.42 -3.10
N VAL A 120 -6.49 -5.39 -3.00
CA VAL A 120 -5.31 -5.55 -3.84
C VAL A 120 -5.48 -6.83 -4.64
N ALA A 121 -5.23 -6.76 -5.95
CA ALA A 121 -5.04 -7.95 -6.75
C ALA A 121 -3.59 -8.03 -7.17
N TRP A 122 -2.98 -9.19 -7.05
CA TRP A 122 -1.59 -9.36 -7.45
C TRP A 122 -1.34 -10.75 -8.03
N SER A 123 -0.22 -10.88 -8.73
CA SER A 123 0.31 -12.12 -9.25
C SER A 123 1.82 -11.92 -9.42
N SER A 124 2.62 -12.83 -8.87
CA SER A 124 4.06 -12.84 -9.11
C SER A 124 4.42 -13.35 -10.51
N GLY A 125 3.52 -14.11 -11.14
CA GLY A 125 3.75 -14.80 -12.42
C GLY A 125 4.86 -15.85 -12.30
N ASN A 126 6.11 -15.39 -12.30
CA ASN A 126 7.26 -16.14 -11.83
C ASN A 126 8.04 -15.20 -10.88
N PRO A 127 8.04 -15.48 -9.56
CA PRO A 127 8.54 -14.54 -8.57
C PRO A 127 10.04 -14.26 -8.69
N PHE A 128 10.81 -15.10 -9.39
CA PHE A 128 12.25 -14.91 -9.59
C PHE A 128 12.62 -14.25 -10.92
N TYR A 129 11.63 -13.96 -11.78
CA TYR A 129 11.87 -13.45 -13.13
C TYR A 129 11.15 -12.13 -13.42
N TYR A 130 9.92 -11.97 -12.94
CA TYR A 130 9.12 -10.77 -13.20
C TYR A 130 9.07 -9.86 -11.99
N SER A 131 8.92 -8.56 -12.26
CA SER A 131 8.70 -7.56 -11.21
C SER A 131 7.21 -7.42 -10.88
N TYR A 132 6.90 -7.33 -9.58
CA TYR A 132 5.55 -7.10 -9.04
C TYR A 132 5.66 -6.31 -7.72
N GLY A 133 4.54 -6.14 -7.02
CA GLY A 133 4.39 -5.24 -5.88
C GLY A 133 4.03 -3.82 -6.31
N PHE A 134 3.48 -3.02 -5.41
CA PHE A 134 3.31 -1.59 -5.66
C PHE A 134 4.67 -0.89 -5.73
N GLN A 135 4.75 0.13 -6.57
CA GLN A 135 5.86 1.09 -6.49
C GLN A 135 5.49 2.15 -5.46
N ILE A 136 6.09 2.05 -4.27
CA ILE A 136 5.79 2.94 -3.14
C ILE A 136 6.77 4.11 -3.15
N ASN A 137 6.24 5.33 -3.17
CA ASN A 137 7.05 6.56 -3.15
C ASN A 137 6.61 7.44 -1.99
N VAL A 138 7.58 8.05 -1.30
CA VAL A 138 7.33 8.97 -0.19
C VAL A 138 7.90 10.33 -0.57
N VAL A 139 7.03 11.32 -0.77
CA VAL A 139 7.41 12.65 -1.27
C VAL A 139 6.81 13.77 -0.39
N PRO A 140 7.53 14.87 -0.14
CA PRO A 140 6.93 16.05 0.47
C PRO A 140 5.83 16.64 -0.42
N VAL A 141 4.76 17.18 0.18
CA VAL A 141 3.67 17.84 -0.56
C VAL A 141 4.18 19.03 -1.39
N GLU A 142 5.25 19.71 -0.95
CA GLU A 142 5.85 20.84 -1.67
C GLU A 142 6.53 20.44 -3.00
N ASP A 143 6.95 19.17 -3.12
CA ASP A 143 7.66 18.65 -4.30
C ASP A 143 6.75 17.88 -5.28
N ALA A 144 5.45 17.75 -4.97
CA ALA A 144 4.50 16.94 -5.73
C ALA A 144 3.79 17.70 -6.88
N ALA A 145 4.51 18.63 -7.54
CA ALA A 145 4.00 19.52 -8.60
C ALA A 145 4.44 19.11 -10.02
#